data_AF-U4KRP3-F1
#
_entry.id   AF-U4KRP3-F1
#
_cell.length_a   1.000
_cell.length_b   1.000
_cell.length_c   1.000
_cell.angle_alpha   90.00
_cell.angle_beta   90.00
_cell.angle_gamma   90.00
#
_symmetry.space_group_name_H-M   'P 1'
#
loop_
_entity.id
_entity.type
_entity.pdbx_description
1 polymer ?
#
loop_
_entity_poly.entity_id
_entity_poly.type
_entity_poly.pdbx_seq_one_letter_code
_entity_poly.pdbx_strand_id
1 'polypeptide(L)'
;MKRISLLLLLVVATFGLASCKKDEPKEFAVDGQFTAYEAQVHSNGAQQVTYVTVTIKDGKIDGYNIDVRQAKKTSTVEGEGDAAVTKYTYTWNEKTKKQLGDEYGMATKEGQLEWFEQAAKIEAYLLKNGVDSLDGVATGSAFDPSVDGMAGVTMKNAYTAIAKEAVALAKEGKFQAIYCSGTDLYSASMKVDSKGKVSELVLDTLQMNKTEAAKGTFAWNAKTKQQLKEEYGMKNVGPGYKLVDGTWVVDGKSQTEWYEQANLITKYVMEKGWSSAIKSIKGQGLSIDGTTIVDGYAAVTVKTDTYYTVLADLFAKAGK
;
A
#
# COMPACT_ATOMS: atom_id res chain seq x y z
N MET A 1 -32.47 41.51 -68.62
CA MET A 1 -31.16 41.95 -69.19
C MET A 1 -30.04 41.48 -68.28
N LYS A 2 -29.00 40.84 -68.86
CA LYS A 2 -27.62 40.59 -68.35
C LYS A 2 -27.49 39.85 -66.99
N ARG A 3 -27.23 38.54 -66.93
CA ARG A 3 -25.95 37.80 -67.07
C ARG A 3 -24.74 38.41 -66.35
N ILE A 4 -24.11 37.61 -65.45
CA ILE A 4 -22.66 37.35 -65.19
C ILE A 4 -22.59 36.62 -63.82
N SER A 5 -22.47 35.27 -63.78
CA SER A 5 -21.23 34.46 -63.69
C SER A 5 -20.57 34.52 -62.30
N LEU A 6 -20.60 33.44 -61.51
CA LEU A 6 -19.58 32.37 -61.42
C LEU A 6 -18.54 32.68 -60.32
N LEU A 7 -18.51 31.91 -59.22
CA LEU A 7 -17.35 31.08 -58.89
C LEU A 7 -17.61 30.14 -57.70
N LEU A 8 -17.26 28.89 -57.98
CA LEU A 8 -17.02 27.75 -57.12
C LEU A 8 -16.10 28.11 -55.92
N LEU A 9 -16.48 27.73 -54.70
CA LEU A 9 -15.51 27.22 -53.73
C LEU A 9 -16.21 26.16 -52.85
N LEU A 10 -16.00 24.92 -53.25
CA LEU A 10 -16.29 23.72 -52.49
C LEU A 10 -15.25 23.65 -51.35
N VAL A 11 -15.60 24.10 -50.15
CA VAL A 11 -14.84 23.76 -48.94
C VAL A 11 -15.65 22.71 -48.20
N VAL A 12 -15.15 21.49 -48.29
CA VAL A 12 -15.57 20.33 -47.52
C VAL A 12 -15.46 20.69 -46.04
N ALA A 13 -16.59 21.01 -45.41
CA ALA A 13 -16.71 21.12 -43.97
C ALA A 13 -16.79 19.72 -43.34
N THR A 14 -15.70 18.96 -43.42
CA THR A 14 -15.46 17.83 -42.52
C THR A 14 -14.55 18.31 -41.40
N PHE A 15 -15.10 19.06 -40.46
CA PHE A 15 -14.44 19.35 -39.19
C PHE A 15 -15.31 18.81 -38.05
N GLY A 16 -14.82 17.71 -37.47
CA GLY A 16 -14.97 17.38 -36.07
C GLY A 16 -16.39 17.22 -35.56
N LEU A 17 -17.03 16.08 -35.86
CA LEU A 17 -17.84 15.43 -34.84
C LEU A 17 -16.87 14.99 -33.73
N ALA A 18 -16.51 15.93 -32.86
CA ALA A 18 -16.12 15.59 -31.51
C ALA A 18 -17.31 14.83 -30.94
N SER A 19 -17.17 13.51 -30.92
CA SER A 19 -18.08 12.62 -30.24
C SER A 19 -18.02 13.01 -28.75
N CYS A 20 -18.90 13.94 -28.35
CA CYS A 20 -19.41 13.98 -27.00
C CYS A 20 -20.14 12.65 -26.79
N LYS A 21 -19.37 11.59 -26.53
CA LYS A 21 -19.89 10.43 -25.82
C LYS A 21 -20.48 11.00 -24.55
N LYS A 22 -21.82 10.98 -24.49
CA LYS A 22 -22.57 11.22 -23.27
C LYS A 22 -21.86 10.45 -22.16
N ASP A 23 -21.51 11.16 -21.10
CA ASP A 23 -20.87 10.61 -19.91
C ASP A 23 -21.77 9.49 -19.36
N GLU A 24 -21.51 8.25 -19.76
CA GLU A 24 -21.91 7.12 -18.95
C GLU A 24 -21.26 7.32 -17.58
N PRO A 25 -21.99 7.14 -16.47
CA PRO A 25 -21.40 7.25 -15.16
C PRO A 25 -20.21 6.27 -15.11
N LYS A 26 -19.00 6.82 -15.00
CA LYS A 26 -17.79 6.00 -14.90
C LYS A 26 -17.91 5.15 -13.65
N GLU A 27 -17.85 3.82 -13.80
CA GLU A 27 -17.86 2.90 -12.66
C GLU A 27 -16.68 3.17 -11.72
N PHE A 28 -15.52 3.52 -12.28
CA PHE A 28 -14.29 3.84 -11.55
C PHE A 28 -13.95 5.32 -11.67
N ALA A 29 -13.54 5.93 -10.56
CA ALA A 29 -13.27 7.36 -10.51
C ALA A 29 -12.12 7.78 -11.44
N VAL A 30 -11.04 6.99 -11.45
CA VAL A 30 -9.82 7.19 -12.26
C VAL A 30 -9.14 5.85 -12.55
N ASP A 31 -8.30 5.84 -13.59
CA ASP A 31 -7.37 4.73 -13.89
C ASP A 31 -6.22 4.68 -12.87
N GLY A 32 -5.61 3.50 -12.71
CA GLY A 32 -4.48 3.28 -11.81
C GLY A 32 -4.52 1.93 -11.11
N GLN A 33 -3.65 1.76 -10.11
CA GLN A 33 -3.53 0.53 -9.32
C GLN A 33 -4.04 0.74 -7.90
N PHE A 34 -5.10 0.04 -7.53
CA PHE A 34 -5.76 0.16 -6.24
C PHE A 34 -5.45 -1.06 -5.38
N THR A 35 -4.67 -0.87 -4.32
CA THR A 35 -4.31 -1.92 -3.38
C THR A 35 -5.24 -1.88 -2.17
N ALA A 36 -5.77 -3.04 -1.76
CA ALA A 36 -6.27 -3.27 -0.40
C ALA A 36 -5.39 -4.31 0.29
N TYR A 37 -5.37 -4.31 1.63
CA TYR A 37 -4.49 -5.19 2.39
C TYR A 37 -5.05 -5.55 3.76
N GLU A 38 -4.59 -6.67 4.29
CA GLU A 38 -4.91 -7.15 5.63
C GLU A 38 -3.63 -7.54 6.38
N ALA A 39 -3.42 -6.93 7.54
CA ALA A 39 -2.32 -7.29 8.44
C ALA A 39 -2.75 -8.45 9.36
N GLN A 40 -1.96 -9.51 9.36
CA GLN A 40 -2.29 -10.78 10.00
C GLN A 40 -1.07 -11.33 10.77
N VAL A 41 -1.31 -12.35 11.59
CA VAL A 41 -0.25 -13.19 12.16
C VAL A 41 -0.33 -14.55 11.48
N HIS A 42 0.76 -14.96 10.85
CA HIS A 42 0.85 -16.25 10.18
C HIS A 42 0.90 -17.40 11.21
N SER A 43 0.59 -18.62 10.79
CA SER A 43 0.57 -19.82 11.66
C SER A 43 1.94 -20.15 12.29
N ASN A 44 3.04 -19.63 11.72
CA ASN A 44 4.38 -19.71 12.31
C ASN A 44 4.62 -18.69 13.46
N GLY A 45 3.61 -17.90 13.81
CA GLY A 45 3.67 -16.89 14.87
C GLY A 45 4.43 -15.62 14.49
N ALA A 46 4.67 -15.36 13.20
CA ALA A 46 5.28 -14.13 12.69
C ALA A 46 4.26 -13.26 11.95
N GLN A 47 4.60 -12.00 11.72
CA GLN A 47 3.77 -11.07 10.98
C GLN A 47 3.60 -11.44 9.50
N GLN A 48 2.43 -11.13 8.97
CA GLN A 48 2.05 -11.30 7.57
C GLN A 48 1.21 -10.10 7.12
N VAL A 49 1.35 -9.70 5.86
CA VAL A 49 0.38 -8.84 5.17
C VAL A 49 -0.02 -9.51 3.87
N THR A 50 -1.32 -9.75 3.71
CA THR A 50 -1.93 -10.19 2.45
C THR A 50 -2.46 -8.96 1.74
N TYR A 51 -2.24 -8.82 0.44
CA TYR A 51 -2.75 -7.69 -0.32
C TYR A 51 -3.20 -8.08 -1.72
N VAL A 52 -4.19 -7.36 -2.22
CA VAL A 52 -4.70 -7.50 -3.58
C VAL A 52 -4.67 -6.14 -4.24
N THR A 53 -4.10 -6.07 -5.44
CA THR A 53 -4.09 -4.87 -6.28
C THR A 53 -4.97 -5.09 -7.49
N VAL A 54 -5.89 -4.16 -7.73
CA VAL A 54 -6.74 -4.09 -8.93
C VAL A 54 -6.19 -3.02 -9.85
N THR A 55 -5.97 -3.35 -11.11
CA THR A 55 -5.56 -2.38 -12.14
C THR A 55 -6.80 -1.92 -12.90
N ILE A 56 -7.04 -0.61 -12.91
CA ILE A 56 -8.06 0.03 -13.74
C ILE A 56 -7.38 0.70 -14.94
N LYS A 57 -7.85 0.38 -16.14
CA LYS A 57 -7.40 0.96 -17.39
C LYS A 57 -8.60 1.21 -18.31
N ASP A 58 -8.65 2.40 -18.90
CA ASP A 58 -9.74 2.83 -19.77
C ASP A 58 -11.12 2.67 -19.09
N GLY A 59 -11.17 2.93 -17.77
CA GLY A 59 -12.38 2.79 -16.95
C GLY A 59 -12.88 1.35 -16.76
N LYS A 60 -12.01 0.34 -16.90
CA LYS A 60 -12.34 -1.07 -16.70
C LYS A 60 -11.27 -1.77 -15.87
N ILE A 61 -11.65 -2.85 -15.19
CA ILE A 61 -10.68 -3.74 -14.54
C ILE A 61 -9.86 -4.44 -15.63
N ASP A 62 -8.56 -4.20 -15.62
CA ASP A 62 -7.57 -4.79 -16.54
C ASP A 62 -6.84 -5.98 -15.91
N GLY A 63 -6.81 -6.06 -14.57
CA GLY A 63 -6.20 -7.20 -13.89
C GLY A 63 -6.29 -7.15 -12.37
N TYR A 64 -6.04 -8.31 -11.76
CA TYR A 64 -5.85 -8.50 -10.32
C TYR A 64 -4.42 -8.97 -10.07
N ASN A 65 -3.85 -8.60 -8.93
CA ASN A 65 -2.59 -9.13 -8.43
C ASN A 65 -2.73 -9.41 -6.93
N ILE A 66 -2.73 -10.68 -6.56
CA ILE A 66 -2.73 -11.20 -5.20
C ILE A 66 -1.27 -11.49 -4.82
N ASP A 67 -0.87 -11.05 -3.64
CA ASP A 67 0.45 -11.36 -3.08
C ASP A 67 0.44 -11.28 -1.55
N VAL A 68 1.49 -11.84 -0.93
CA VAL A 68 1.65 -11.92 0.52
C VAL A 68 3.10 -11.60 0.89
N ARG A 69 3.28 -10.64 1.79
CA ARG A 69 4.55 -10.40 2.48
C ARG A 69 4.50 -11.11 3.83
N GLN A 70 5.44 -12.01 4.08
CA GLN A 70 5.50 -12.77 5.33
C GLN A 70 6.84 -12.53 6.03
N ALA A 71 6.84 -12.57 7.36
CA ALA A 71 8.05 -12.59 8.17
C ALA A 71 8.42 -13.99 8.64
N LYS A 72 9.68 -14.10 9.08
CA LYS A 72 10.23 -15.25 9.78
C LYS A 72 10.37 -14.92 11.27
N LYS A 73 9.87 -15.82 12.11
CA LYS A 73 10.16 -15.86 13.55
C LYS A 73 11.41 -16.70 13.77
N THR A 74 12.40 -16.15 14.46
CA THR A 74 13.60 -16.88 14.92
C THR A 74 13.76 -16.67 16.42
N SER A 75 14.54 -17.54 17.07
CA SER A 75 14.82 -17.44 18.49
C SER A 75 16.30 -17.70 18.78
N THR A 76 16.83 -17.00 19.78
CA THR A 76 18.15 -17.25 20.37
C THR A 76 17.99 -17.51 21.86
N VAL A 77 18.78 -18.44 22.39
CA VAL A 77 18.87 -18.68 23.83
C VAL A 77 20.15 -18.02 24.33
N GLU A 78 20.04 -17.14 25.31
CA GLU A 78 21.16 -16.50 25.98
C GLU A 78 21.27 -17.01 27.42
N GLY A 79 22.48 -17.36 27.86
CA GLY A 79 22.74 -17.95 29.17
C GLY A 79 22.68 -19.48 29.18
N GLU A 80 22.89 -20.07 30.35
CA GLU A 80 22.93 -21.52 30.57
C GLU A 80 22.09 -21.92 31.79
N GLY A 81 21.61 -23.16 31.81
CA GLY A 81 20.81 -23.71 32.91
C GLY A 81 19.50 -22.96 33.15
N ASP A 82 19.08 -22.87 34.41
CA ASP A 82 17.80 -22.23 34.80
C ASP A 82 17.76 -20.72 34.55
N ALA A 83 18.89 -20.08 34.22
CA ALA A 83 18.98 -18.67 33.90
C ALA A 83 18.86 -18.38 32.39
N ALA A 84 18.71 -19.40 31.55
CA ALA A 84 18.63 -19.24 30.10
C ALA A 84 17.37 -18.46 29.68
N VAL A 85 17.54 -17.42 28.88
CA VAL A 85 16.46 -16.57 28.35
C VAL A 85 16.32 -16.79 26.85
N THR A 86 15.11 -17.10 26.39
CA THR A 86 14.81 -17.16 24.96
C THR A 86 14.37 -15.79 24.45
N LYS A 87 15.12 -15.23 23.50
CA LYS A 87 14.74 -14.01 22.76
C LYS A 87 14.16 -14.40 21.41
N TYR A 88 13.08 -13.72 21.02
CA TYR A 88 12.45 -13.89 19.72
C TYR A 88 12.71 -12.67 18.84
N THR A 89 13.01 -12.91 17.57
CA THR A 89 13.14 -11.86 16.56
C THR A 89 12.23 -12.14 15.38
N TYR A 90 11.71 -11.07 14.80
CA TYR A 90 10.75 -11.12 13.71
C TYR A 90 11.23 -10.29 12.54
N THR A 91 11.54 -10.94 11.43
CA THR A 91 12.15 -10.28 10.27
C THR A 91 11.31 -10.56 9.03
N TRP A 92 10.85 -9.50 8.36
CA TRP A 92 10.22 -9.63 7.05
C TRP A 92 11.16 -10.36 6.08
N ASN A 93 10.64 -11.34 5.35
CA ASN A 93 11.39 -11.95 4.24
C ASN A 93 11.72 -10.85 3.22
N GLU A 94 12.79 -10.97 2.44
CA GLU A 94 13.17 -9.97 1.44
C GLU A 94 12.24 -9.97 0.21
N LYS A 95 11.73 -11.14 -0.16
CA LYS A 95 10.79 -11.37 -1.26
C LYS A 95 9.39 -11.70 -0.71
N THR A 96 8.37 -11.32 -1.47
CA THR A 96 6.97 -11.75 -1.26
C THR A 96 6.77 -13.19 -1.75
N LYS A 97 5.62 -13.81 -1.45
CA LYS A 97 5.32 -15.18 -1.93
C LYS A 97 5.34 -15.26 -3.45
N LYS A 98 4.77 -14.27 -4.14
CA LYS A 98 4.80 -14.24 -5.61
C LYS A 98 6.21 -14.02 -6.16
N GLN A 99 7.02 -13.16 -5.53
CA GLN A 99 8.41 -12.92 -5.94
C GLN A 99 9.35 -14.12 -5.70
N LEU A 100 9.05 -14.96 -4.72
CA LEU A 100 9.76 -16.21 -4.51
C LEU A 100 9.50 -17.20 -5.65
N GLY A 101 8.31 -17.16 -6.27
CA GLY A 101 7.95 -18.12 -7.32
C GLY A 101 8.08 -19.55 -6.79
N ASP A 102 8.80 -20.39 -7.53
CA ASP A 102 9.11 -21.77 -7.13
C ASP A 102 9.93 -21.86 -5.83
N GLU A 103 10.73 -20.83 -5.48
CA GLU A 103 11.51 -20.81 -4.23
C GLU A 103 10.62 -20.80 -2.98
N TYR A 104 9.32 -20.51 -3.12
CA TYR A 104 8.39 -20.58 -2.00
C TYR A 104 8.14 -22.04 -1.56
N GLY A 105 8.19 -23.00 -2.50
CA GLY A 105 8.15 -24.43 -2.23
C GLY A 105 6.80 -24.96 -1.73
N MET A 106 5.69 -24.47 -2.28
CA MET A 106 4.35 -24.99 -1.97
C MET A 106 4.05 -26.29 -2.75
N ALA A 107 4.59 -26.45 -3.94
CA ALA A 107 4.48 -27.67 -4.73
C ALA A 107 5.52 -28.69 -4.25
N THR A 108 5.09 -29.56 -3.34
CA THR A 108 5.97 -30.60 -2.74
C THR A 108 5.99 -31.90 -3.53
N LYS A 109 5.10 -32.04 -4.53
CA LYS A 109 4.92 -33.25 -5.33
C LYS A 109 4.65 -32.87 -6.79
N GLU A 110 4.99 -33.79 -7.69
CA GLU A 110 4.66 -33.66 -9.11
C GLU A 110 3.16 -33.42 -9.32
N GLY A 111 2.84 -32.44 -10.16
CA GLY A 111 1.45 -32.04 -10.47
C GLY A 111 0.78 -31.12 -9.44
N GLN A 112 1.46 -30.75 -8.33
CA GLN A 112 0.98 -29.67 -7.47
C GLN A 112 1.35 -28.32 -8.07
N LEU A 113 0.45 -27.35 -7.90
CA LEU A 113 0.70 -25.96 -8.30
C LEU A 113 1.43 -25.22 -7.19
N GLU A 114 2.39 -24.39 -7.57
CA GLU A 114 3.03 -23.45 -6.66
C GLU A 114 2.06 -22.34 -6.22
N TRP A 115 2.38 -21.67 -5.12
CA TRP A 115 1.50 -20.64 -4.54
C TRP A 115 1.13 -19.56 -5.57
N PHE A 116 2.10 -19.10 -6.36
CA PHE A 116 1.90 -18.03 -7.35
C PHE A 116 1.03 -18.49 -8.53
N GLU A 117 1.11 -19.76 -8.94
CA GLU A 117 0.27 -20.32 -9.99
C GLU A 117 -1.18 -20.46 -9.53
N GLN A 118 -1.38 -20.88 -8.28
CA GLN A 118 -2.71 -20.92 -7.68
C GLN A 118 -3.30 -19.51 -7.53
N ALA A 119 -2.49 -18.52 -7.13
CA ALA A 119 -2.92 -17.12 -7.07
C ALA A 119 -3.31 -16.58 -8.47
N ALA A 120 -2.53 -16.89 -9.50
CA ALA A 120 -2.82 -16.50 -10.88
C ALA A 120 -4.15 -17.09 -11.39
N LYS A 121 -4.50 -18.32 -10.99
CA LYS A 121 -5.81 -18.92 -11.29
C LYS A 121 -6.96 -18.13 -10.65
N ILE A 122 -6.80 -17.72 -9.40
CA ILE A 122 -7.80 -16.88 -8.70
C ILE A 122 -7.93 -15.52 -9.38
N GLU A 123 -6.81 -14.88 -9.72
CA GLU A 123 -6.79 -13.60 -10.44
C GLU A 123 -7.50 -13.67 -11.80
N ALA A 124 -7.20 -14.70 -12.59
CA ALA A 124 -7.84 -14.92 -13.89
C ALA A 124 -9.34 -15.18 -13.76
N TYR A 125 -9.75 -15.93 -12.74
CA TYR A 125 -11.16 -16.17 -12.47
C TYR A 125 -11.91 -14.89 -12.07
N LEU A 126 -11.33 -14.08 -11.18
CA LEU A 126 -11.90 -12.79 -10.77
C LEU A 126 -11.98 -11.81 -11.96
N LEU A 127 -10.99 -11.81 -12.84
CA LEU A 127 -10.99 -10.99 -14.05
C LEU A 127 -12.10 -11.42 -15.03
N LYS A 128 -12.28 -12.73 -15.23
CA LYS A 128 -13.30 -13.29 -16.14
C LYS A 128 -14.72 -13.14 -15.61
N ASN A 129 -14.93 -13.35 -14.30
CA ASN A 129 -16.26 -13.51 -13.71
C ASN A 129 -16.68 -12.35 -12.79
N GLY A 130 -15.78 -11.39 -12.51
CA GLY A 130 -16.03 -10.29 -11.60
C GLY A 130 -15.78 -10.64 -10.13
N VAL A 131 -15.63 -9.61 -9.28
CA VAL A 131 -15.18 -9.78 -7.89
C VAL A 131 -16.22 -10.45 -6.99
N ASP A 132 -17.51 -10.35 -7.33
CA ASP A 132 -18.62 -10.93 -6.56
C ASP A 132 -18.90 -12.40 -6.92
N SER A 133 -18.16 -12.96 -7.89
CA SER A 133 -18.34 -14.34 -8.36
C SER A 133 -17.98 -15.42 -7.33
N LEU A 134 -17.36 -15.04 -6.20
CA LEU A 134 -16.91 -15.94 -5.13
C LEU A 134 -17.56 -15.61 -3.78
N ASP A 135 -18.70 -14.93 -3.75
CA ASP A 135 -19.41 -14.53 -2.53
C ASP A 135 -19.85 -15.70 -1.64
N GLY A 136 -20.09 -16.86 -2.27
CA GLY A 136 -20.40 -18.09 -1.55
C GLY A 136 -19.18 -18.76 -0.90
N VAL A 137 -17.95 -18.30 -1.16
CA VAL A 137 -16.73 -18.90 -0.64
C VAL A 137 -16.26 -18.11 0.59
N ALA A 138 -16.56 -18.62 1.77
CA ALA A 138 -16.16 -17.98 3.03
C ALA A 138 -14.63 -17.85 3.17
N THR A 139 -14.17 -16.77 3.82
CA THR A 139 -12.76 -16.61 4.21
C THR A 139 -12.33 -17.79 5.09
N GLY A 140 -11.19 -18.40 4.78
CA GLY A 140 -10.64 -19.57 5.45
C GLY A 140 -11.11 -20.92 4.89
N SER A 141 -12.10 -20.94 3.98
CA SER A 141 -12.58 -22.16 3.31
C SER A 141 -11.79 -22.48 2.04
N ALA A 142 -11.82 -23.73 1.60
CA ALA A 142 -11.26 -24.12 0.31
C ALA A 142 -12.10 -23.57 -0.86
N PHE A 143 -11.46 -23.35 -2.01
CA PHE A 143 -12.17 -23.13 -3.26
C PHE A 143 -12.76 -24.45 -3.78
N ASP A 144 -13.91 -24.37 -4.44
CA ASP A 144 -14.53 -25.54 -5.07
C ASP A 144 -13.75 -25.91 -6.35
N PRO A 145 -13.11 -27.09 -6.42
CA PRO A 145 -12.33 -27.49 -7.59
C PRO A 145 -13.19 -27.75 -8.83
N SER A 146 -14.51 -27.87 -8.71
CA SER A 146 -15.44 -28.03 -9.83
C SER A 146 -15.73 -26.72 -10.56
N VAL A 147 -15.39 -25.57 -9.96
CA VAL A 147 -15.50 -24.26 -10.60
C VAL A 147 -14.47 -24.15 -11.73
N ASP A 148 -14.94 -23.75 -12.91
CA ASP A 148 -14.07 -23.56 -14.09
C ASP A 148 -12.89 -22.64 -13.78
N GLY A 149 -11.68 -23.06 -14.10
CA GLY A 149 -10.44 -22.34 -13.78
C GLY A 149 -9.85 -22.59 -12.37
N MET A 150 -10.62 -23.12 -11.42
CA MET A 150 -10.19 -23.33 -10.02
C MET A 150 -9.59 -24.71 -9.74
N ALA A 151 -9.66 -25.65 -10.69
CA ALA A 151 -9.01 -26.95 -10.54
C ALA A 151 -7.52 -26.80 -10.19
N GLY A 152 -7.10 -27.50 -9.13
CA GLY A 152 -5.74 -27.47 -8.58
C GLY A 152 -5.47 -26.37 -7.53
N VAL A 153 -6.40 -25.43 -7.32
CA VAL A 153 -6.28 -24.44 -6.25
C VAL A 153 -6.58 -25.12 -4.91
N THR A 154 -5.56 -25.22 -4.07
CA THR A 154 -5.61 -25.85 -2.74
C THR A 154 -5.46 -24.83 -1.60
N MET A 155 -5.05 -23.60 -1.91
CA MET A 155 -5.05 -22.49 -0.96
C MET A 155 -6.46 -22.25 -0.40
N LYS A 156 -6.52 -21.93 0.89
CA LYS A 156 -7.75 -21.41 1.50
C LYS A 156 -8.00 -19.99 1.01
N ASN A 157 -9.27 -19.62 0.92
CA ASN A 157 -9.67 -18.28 0.55
C ASN A 157 -9.25 -17.27 1.64
N ALA A 158 -8.25 -16.43 1.35
CA ALA A 158 -7.89 -15.28 2.16
C ALA A 158 -7.90 -13.98 1.33
N TYR A 159 -8.47 -14.04 0.11
CA TYR A 159 -8.17 -13.05 -0.92
C TYR A 159 -9.43 -12.36 -1.46
N THR A 160 -10.60 -13.02 -1.47
CA THR A 160 -11.79 -12.45 -2.11
C THR A 160 -12.30 -11.20 -1.40
N ALA A 161 -12.29 -11.17 -0.07
CA ALA A 161 -12.68 -9.98 0.70
C ALA A 161 -11.74 -8.79 0.43
N ILE A 162 -10.42 -9.04 0.35
CA ILE A 162 -9.42 -8.01 0.05
C ILE A 162 -9.56 -7.54 -1.41
N ALA A 163 -9.83 -8.44 -2.36
CA ALA A 163 -10.09 -8.09 -3.75
C ALA A 163 -11.34 -7.19 -3.88
N LYS A 164 -12.41 -7.47 -3.14
CA LYS A 164 -13.60 -6.63 -3.09
C LYS A 164 -13.30 -5.25 -2.54
N GLU A 165 -12.53 -5.16 -1.46
CA GLU A 165 -12.11 -3.87 -0.92
C GLU A 165 -11.27 -3.09 -1.93
N ALA A 166 -10.35 -3.74 -2.66
CA ALA A 166 -9.58 -3.09 -3.71
C ALA A 166 -10.45 -2.55 -4.86
N VAL A 167 -11.50 -3.28 -5.25
CA VAL A 167 -12.50 -2.79 -6.22
C VAL A 167 -13.31 -1.61 -5.65
N ALA A 168 -13.70 -1.64 -4.38
CA ALA A 168 -14.41 -0.53 -3.74
C ALA A 168 -13.53 0.73 -3.68
N LEU A 169 -12.26 0.58 -3.31
CA LEU A 169 -11.26 1.65 -3.35
C LEU A 169 -11.11 2.24 -4.76
N ALA A 170 -11.11 1.40 -5.80
CA ALA A 170 -11.08 1.84 -7.19
C ALA A 170 -12.31 2.68 -7.58
N LYS A 171 -13.50 2.26 -7.15
CA LYS A 171 -14.74 3.02 -7.36
C LYS A 171 -14.71 4.39 -6.67
N GLU A 172 -14.09 4.46 -5.50
CA GLU A 172 -13.93 5.71 -4.73
C GLU A 172 -12.79 6.62 -5.22
N GLY A 173 -11.89 6.12 -6.08
CA GLY A 173 -10.65 6.81 -6.43
C GLY A 173 -9.65 6.89 -5.27
N LYS A 174 -9.70 5.93 -4.34
CA LYS A 174 -8.87 5.91 -3.13
C LYS A 174 -7.69 4.95 -3.30
N PHE A 175 -6.51 5.49 -3.49
CA PHE A 175 -5.26 4.73 -3.61
C PHE A 175 -4.71 4.38 -2.23
N GLN A 176 -4.05 3.22 -2.13
CA GLN A 176 -3.28 2.83 -0.96
C GLN A 176 -1.94 2.21 -1.37
N ALA A 177 -0.94 2.41 -0.52
CA ALA A 177 0.37 1.78 -0.61
C ALA A 177 0.81 1.32 0.78
N ILE A 178 1.63 0.28 0.81
CA ILE A 178 2.17 -0.31 2.04
C ILE A 178 3.66 -0.56 1.90
N TYR A 179 4.37 -0.48 3.03
CA TYR A 179 5.77 -0.85 3.11
C TYR A 179 6.06 -1.53 4.45
N CYS A 180 6.62 -2.73 4.41
CA CYS A 180 6.96 -3.53 5.58
C CYS A 180 8.42 -3.31 5.97
N SER A 181 8.70 -2.84 7.19
CA SER A 181 10.08 -2.67 7.67
C SER A 181 10.19 -2.85 9.18
N GLY A 182 11.22 -3.60 9.62
CA GLY A 182 11.37 -4.01 11.01
C GLY A 182 10.14 -4.77 11.50
N THR A 183 9.51 -4.26 12.56
CA THR A 183 8.27 -4.80 13.15
C THR A 183 7.03 -3.97 12.82
N ASP A 184 7.15 -3.07 11.85
CA ASP A 184 6.15 -2.07 11.53
C ASP A 184 5.64 -2.26 10.09
N LEU A 185 4.38 -1.88 9.88
CA LEU A 185 3.71 -1.75 8.59
C LEU A 185 3.40 -0.27 8.37
N TYR A 186 4.11 0.34 7.44
CA TYR A 186 3.89 1.72 7.01
C TYR A 186 2.85 1.72 5.90
N SER A 187 1.92 2.67 5.92
CA SER A 187 0.97 2.84 4.84
C SER A 187 0.79 4.30 4.46
N ALA A 188 0.39 4.51 3.22
CA ALA A 188 -0.06 5.80 2.73
C ALA A 188 -1.37 5.59 1.96
N SER A 189 -2.27 6.57 2.03
CA SER A 189 -3.49 6.56 1.22
C SER A 189 -3.79 7.96 0.70
N MET A 190 -4.41 8.02 -0.47
CA MET A 190 -4.88 9.28 -1.03
C MET A 190 -6.17 9.10 -1.80
N LYS A 191 -6.95 10.17 -1.91
CA LYS A 191 -8.14 10.21 -2.77
C LYS A 191 -7.88 11.11 -3.97
N VAL A 192 -8.16 10.58 -5.16
CA VAL A 192 -7.98 11.27 -6.43
C VAL A 192 -9.33 11.35 -7.13
N ASP A 193 -9.74 12.57 -7.48
CA ASP A 193 -10.98 12.78 -8.23
C ASP A 193 -10.81 12.46 -9.72
N SER A 194 -11.92 12.46 -10.47
CA SER A 194 -11.93 12.18 -11.90
C SER A 194 -11.15 13.17 -12.78
N LYS A 195 -10.69 14.29 -12.20
CA LYS A 195 -9.81 15.28 -12.85
C LYS A 195 -8.34 15.07 -12.48
N GLY A 196 -8.03 14.03 -11.72
CA GLY A 196 -6.69 13.72 -11.25
C GLY A 196 -6.23 14.58 -10.08
N LYS A 197 -7.12 15.34 -9.41
CA LYS A 197 -6.76 16.15 -8.25
C LYS A 197 -6.77 15.30 -7.00
N VAL A 198 -5.70 15.41 -6.21
CA VAL A 198 -5.62 14.80 -4.87
C VAL A 198 -6.42 15.65 -3.88
N SER A 199 -7.38 15.05 -3.16
CA SER A 199 -8.20 15.74 -2.15
C SER A 199 -7.84 15.36 -0.71
N GLU A 200 -7.24 14.19 -0.50
CA GLU A 200 -6.84 13.66 0.79
C GLU A 200 -5.50 12.93 0.63
N LEU A 201 -4.61 13.06 1.62
CA LEU A 201 -3.37 12.30 1.71
C LEU A 201 -3.05 12.02 3.18
N VAL A 202 -2.90 10.75 3.51
CA VAL A 202 -2.70 10.27 4.89
C VAL A 202 -1.52 9.32 4.92
N LEU A 203 -0.64 9.49 5.90
CA LEU A 203 0.39 8.53 6.29
C LEU A 203 -0.06 7.82 7.56
N ASP A 204 0.29 6.55 7.68
CA ASP A 204 0.01 5.77 8.88
C ASP A 204 1.12 4.75 9.18
N THR A 205 1.10 4.21 10.39
CA THR A 205 1.95 3.11 10.81
C THR A 205 1.21 2.21 11.78
N LEU A 206 1.09 0.94 11.43
CA LEU A 206 0.70 -0.13 12.34
C LEU A 206 1.97 -0.76 12.92
N GLN A 207 2.03 -0.88 14.24
CA GLN A 207 3.22 -1.41 14.93
C GLN A 207 2.90 -2.72 15.65
N MET A 208 3.94 -3.54 15.84
CA MET A 208 3.90 -4.66 16.76
C MET A 208 3.50 -4.23 18.17
N ASN A 209 2.67 -5.04 18.81
CA ASN A 209 2.34 -4.94 20.22
C ASN A 209 3.53 -5.39 21.07
N LYS A 210 4.19 -4.41 21.71
CA LYS A 210 5.38 -4.65 22.52
C LYS A 210 5.10 -5.48 23.78
N THR A 211 3.88 -5.41 24.32
CA THR A 211 3.48 -6.19 25.50
C THR A 211 3.41 -7.68 25.17
N GLU A 212 2.84 -8.04 24.03
CA GLU A 212 2.82 -9.45 23.59
C GLU A 212 4.20 -9.93 23.15
N ALA A 213 4.98 -9.06 22.49
CA ALA A 213 6.35 -9.39 22.11
C ALA A 213 7.23 -9.73 23.32
N ALA A 214 7.04 -9.06 24.46
CA ALA A 214 7.73 -9.38 25.71
C ALA A 214 7.40 -10.77 26.26
N LYS A 215 6.29 -11.39 25.82
CA LYS A 215 5.88 -12.77 26.14
C LYS A 215 6.32 -13.78 25.07
N GLY A 216 7.08 -13.35 24.06
CA GLY A 216 7.53 -14.19 22.94
C GLY A 216 6.48 -14.44 21.85
N THR A 217 5.42 -13.62 21.83
CA THR A 217 4.32 -13.71 20.89
C THR A 217 4.25 -12.46 20.02
N PHE A 218 4.16 -12.62 18.70
CA PHE A 218 3.88 -11.50 17.84
C PHE A 218 2.38 -11.19 17.88
N ALA A 219 2.04 -9.93 18.07
CA ALA A 219 0.70 -9.42 17.81
C ALA A 219 0.81 -8.02 17.21
N TRP A 220 -0.15 -7.65 16.37
CA TRP A 220 -0.32 -6.27 15.95
C TRP A 220 -1.02 -5.46 17.05
N ASN A 221 -0.75 -4.16 17.12
CA ASN A 221 -1.61 -3.27 17.88
C ASN A 221 -3.02 -3.21 17.27
N ALA A 222 -4.04 -3.01 18.10
CA ALA A 222 -5.42 -2.89 17.59
C ALA A 222 -5.68 -1.57 16.85
N LYS A 223 -4.90 -0.52 17.17
CA LYS A 223 -4.97 0.79 16.53
C LYS A 223 -3.62 1.14 15.90
N THR A 224 -3.66 1.83 14.76
CA THR A 224 -2.50 2.46 14.13
C THR A 224 -2.10 3.74 14.85
N LYS A 225 -0.93 4.31 14.53
CA LYS A 225 -0.51 5.59 15.11
C LYS A 225 -1.43 6.75 14.72
N GLN A 226 -1.93 6.79 13.49
CA GLN A 226 -2.87 7.82 13.05
C GLN A 226 -4.21 7.69 13.77
N GLN A 227 -4.65 6.48 14.12
CA GLN A 227 -5.88 6.24 14.90
C GLN A 227 -5.72 6.58 16.38
N LEU A 228 -4.54 6.32 16.96
CA LEU A 228 -4.25 6.66 18.35
C LEU A 228 -4.17 8.17 18.59
N LYS A 229 -3.63 8.92 17.64
CA LYS A 229 -3.37 10.36 17.77
C LYS A 229 -2.60 10.65 19.07
N GLU A 230 -3.18 11.38 20.02
CA GLU A 230 -2.63 11.71 21.34
C GLU A 230 -2.43 10.48 22.22
N GLU A 231 -3.26 9.44 22.06
CA GLU A 231 -3.10 8.17 22.80
C GLU A 231 -1.77 7.48 22.45
N TYR A 232 -1.11 7.86 21.35
CA TYR A 232 0.23 7.35 21.02
C TYR A 232 1.28 7.85 22.02
N GLY A 233 1.11 9.07 22.55
CA GLY A 233 1.90 9.61 23.65
C GLY A 233 3.36 9.89 23.31
N MET A 234 3.66 10.43 22.12
CA MET A 234 5.01 10.85 21.75
C MET A 234 5.35 12.24 22.32
N LYS A 235 4.38 13.14 22.36
CA LYS A 235 4.56 14.54 22.78
C LYS A 235 4.90 14.61 24.26
N ASN A 236 5.91 15.40 24.60
CA ASN A 236 6.47 15.57 25.94
C ASN A 236 7.04 14.30 26.60
N VAL A 237 7.07 13.16 25.90
CA VAL A 237 7.53 11.87 26.43
C VAL A 237 8.78 11.39 25.70
N GLY A 238 8.71 11.27 24.38
CA GLY A 238 9.81 10.80 23.53
C GLY A 238 10.93 11.84 23.38
N PRO A 239 12.12 11.43 22.89
CA PRO A 239 13.20 12.37 22.59
C PRO A 239 12.76 13.37 21.52
N GLY A 240 13.01 14.65 21.78
CA GLY A 240 12.97 15.70 20.76
C GLY A 240 14.31 15.74 20.03
N TYR A 241 14.32 16.22 18.79
CA TYR A 241 15.56 16.34 18.02
C TYR A 241 15.66 17.71 17.36
N LYS A 242 16.90 18.17 17.16
CA LYS A 242 17.22 19.29 16.28
C LYS A 242 18.36 18.89 15.34
N LEU A 243 18.44 19.58 14.21
CA LEU A 243 19.57 19.42 13.29
C LEU A 243 20.66 20.44 13.67
N VAL A 244 21.87 19.96 13.96
CA VAL A 244 23.07 20.76 14.20
C VAL A 244 24.17 20.25 13.28
N ASP A 245 24.70 21.12 12.42
CA ASP A 245 25.78 20.80 11.47
C ASP A 245 25.53 19.51 10.68
N GLY A 246 24.31 19.37 10.14
CA GLY A 246 23.88 18.20 9.36
C GLY A 246 23.72 16.91 10.16
N THR A 247 23.63 16.99 11.49
CA THR A 247 23.46 15.83 12.37
C THR A 247 22.29 16.04 13.32
N TRP A 248 21.43 15.01 13.44
CA TRP A 248 20.33 15.01 14.39
C TRP A 248 20.86 14.77 15.79
N VAL A 249 20.65 15.74 16.68
CA VAL A 249 21.02 15.65 18.09
C VAL A 249 19.75 15.68 18.94
N VAL A 250 19.74 14.93 20.04
CA VAL A 250 18.63 14.96 20.99
C VAL A 250 18.59 16.33 21.65
N ASP A 251 17.41 16.94 21.66
CA ASP A 251 17.14 18.25 22.25
C ASP A 251 15.83 18.19 23.03
N GLY A 252 15.93 17.85 24.32
CA GLY A 252 14.80 17.74 25.21
C GLY A 252 13.78 16.66 24.79
N LYS A 253 12.50 16.98 24.97
CA LYS A 253 11.37 16.12 24.66
C LYS A 253 10.68 16.55 23.37
N SER A 254 10.08 15.60 22.65
CA SER A 254 9.32 15.89 21.44
C SER A 254 8.21 16.89 21.77
N GLN A 255 8.11 17.97 21.00
CA GLN A 255 7.05 18.98 21.18
C GLN A 255 5.79 18.66 20.38
N THR A 256 5.84 17.62 19.56
CA THR A 256 4.75 17.17 18.69
C THR A 256 4.48 15.69 18.85
N GLU A 257 3.22 15.31 18.67
CA GLU A 257 2.83 13.92 18.46
C GLU A 257 3.32 13.39 17.13
N TRP A 258 3.32 12.07 16.98
CA TRP A 258 3.70 11.43 15.71
C TRP A 258 2.77 11.86 14.57
N TYR A 259 1.45 11.89 14.81
CA TYR A 259 0.45 12.18 13.78
C TYR A 259 0.54 13.65 13.31
N GLU A 260 0.89 14.58 14.21
CA GLU A 260 1.10 16.00 13.85
C GLU A 260 2.25 16.11 12.84
N GLN A 261 3.33 15.36 13.04
CA GLN A 261 4.48 15.34 12.13
C GLN A 261 4.17 14.64 10.80
N ALA A 262 3.43 13.53 10.83
CA ALA A 262 2.97 12.85 9.63
C ALA A 262 2.07 13.77 8.78
N ASN A 263 1.17 14.52 9.42
CA ASN A 263 0.30 15.49 8.76
C ASN A 263 1.07 16.68 8.17
N LEU A 264 2.18 17.11 8.79
CA LEU A 264 3.07 18.11 8.19
C LEU A 264 3.67 17.59 6.87
N ILE A 265 4.13 16.34 6.84
CA ILE A 265 4.65 15.73 5.60
C ILE A 265 3.58 15.70 4.51
N THR A 266 2.38 15.21 4.82
CA THR A 266 1.30 15.15 3.82
C THR A 266 0.83 16.53 3.39
N LYS A 267 0.79 17.51 4.29
CA LYS A 267 0.52 18.92 3.96
C LYS A 267 1.52 19.46 2.93
N TYR A 268 2.83 19.24 3.13
CA TYR A 268 3.84 19.66 2.17
C TYR A 268 3.59 19.05 0.78
N VAL A 269 3.35 17.75 0.72
CA VAL A 269 3.09 17.02 -0.54
C VAL A 269 1.81 17.51 -1.21
N MET A 270 0.75 17.80 -0.44
CA MET A 270 -0.50 18.35 -0.98
C MET A 270 -0.33 19.77 -1.53
N GLU A 271 0.53 20.59 -0.94
CA GLU A 271 0.78 21.98 -1.37
C GLU A 271 1.76 22.09 -2.54
N LYS A 272 2.78 21.22 -2.58
CA LYS A 272 3.89 21.29 -3.55
C LYS A 272 3.86 20.22 -4.63
N GLY A 273 3.01 19.21 -4.47
CA GLY A 273 3.06 17.97 -5.25
C GLY A 273 4.11 16.99 -4.72
N TRP A 274 3.92 15.72 -5.03
CA TRP A 274 4.93 14.69 -4.79
C TRP A 274 6.12 14.88 -5.73
N SER A 275 7.33 14.60 -5.22
CA SER A 275 8.55 14.60 -6.00
C SER A 275 9.53 13.60 -5.42
N SER A 276 10.21 12.84 -6.29
CA SER A 276 11.32 11.96 -5.90
C SER A 276 12.54 12.72 -5.36
N ALA A 277 12.56 14.05 -5.44
CA ALA A 277 13.56 14.88 -4.77
C ALA A 277 13.35 14.95 -3.25
N ILE A 278 12.12 14.71 -2.76
CA ILE A 278 11.85 14.66 -1.31
C ILE A 278 12.65 13.51 -0.71
N LYS A 279 13.47 13.82 0.29
CA LYS A 279 14.33 12.87 0.98
C LYS A 279 14.55 13.28 2.43
N SER A 280 15.06 12.37 3.24
CA SER A 280 15.42 12.65 4.62
C SER A 280 16.84 13.22 4.73
N ILE A 281 17.18 13.74 5.90
CA ILE A 281 18.56 14.04 6.29
C ILE A 281 18.98 12.93 7.25
N LYS A 282 19.84 12.00 6.80
CA LYS A 282 20.28 10.84 7.61
C LYS A 282 19.11 10.07 8.26
N GLY A 283 18.02 9.90 7.51
CA GLY A 283 16.87 9.09 7.90
C GLY A 283 15.74 9.83 8.62
N GLN A 284 15.86 11.12 8.91
CA GLN A 284 14.84 11.92 9.60
C GLN A 284 14.55 13.25 8.89
N GLY A 285 13.36 13.79 9.16
CA GLY A 285 12.92 15.10 8.68
C GLY A 285 12.61 15.19 7.20
N LEU A 286 12.18 16.38 6.77
CA LEU A 286 11.77 16.70 5.40
C LEU A 286 12.79 17.61 4.74
N SER A 287 13.43 17.10 3.68
CA SER A 287 14.41 17.81 2.87
C SER A 287 14.16 17.59 1.39
N ILE A 288 14.71 18.48 0.56
CA ILE A 288 14.73 18.35 -0.90
C ILE A 288 16.16 18.17 -1.45
N ASP A 289 17.17 18.65 -0.71
CA ASP A 289 18.58 18.54 -1.08
C ASP A 289 19.30 17.41 -0.30
N GLY A 290 18.73 16.93 0.81
CA GLY A 290 19.30 15.92 1.70
C GLY A 290 20.22 16.48 2.79
N THR A 291 20.31 17.79 2.91
CA THR A 291 21.24 18.51 3.80
C THR A 291 20.56 19.58 4.64
N THR A 292 19.47 20.19 4.16
CA THR A 292 18.73 21.25 4.83
C THR A 292 17.27 20.86 5.03
N ILE A 293 16.69 21.25 6.17
CA ILE A 293 15.26 21.03 6.42
C ILE A 293 14.49 22.09 5.65
N VAL A 294 13.37 21.70 5.04
CA VAL A 294 12.46 22.67 4.40
C VAL A 294 11.92 23.65 5.45
N ASP A 295 11.99 24.94 5.14
CA ASP A 295 11.51 26.02 6.01
C ASP A 295 10.06 25.77 6.47
N GLY A 296 9.83 25.86 7.78
CA GLY A 296 8.53 25.58 8.39
C GLY A 296 8.28 24.11 8.74
N TYR A 297 9.19 23.19 8.41
CA TYR A 297 9.05 21.74 8.66
C TYR A 297 10.06 21.18 9.67
N ALA A 298 10.75 22.03 10.43
CA ALA A 298 11.69 21.64 11.48
C ALA A 298 11.08 20.76 12.59
N ALA A 299 9.75 20.80 12.76
CA ALA A 299 9.03 19.94 13.70
C ALA A 299 8.94 18.47 13.23
N VAL A 300 9.21 18.19 11.95
CA VAL A 300 9.27 16.80 11.45
C VAL A 300 10.62 16.22 11.87
N THR A 301 10.62 15.44 12.95
CA THR A 301 11.82 14.81 13.50
C THR A 301 11.69 13.30 13.62
N VAL A 302 10.53 12.72 13.25
CA VAL A 302 10.40 11.27 13.08
C VAL A 302 11.31 10.76 11.97
N LYS A 303 11.59 9.45 11.97
CA LYS A 303 12.22 8.79 10.83
C LYS A 303 11.31 8.85 9.62
N THR A 304 11.81 9.30 8.47
CA THR A 304 10.98 9.64 7.30
C THR A 304 11.25 8.80 6.06
N ASP A 305 12.36 8.06 5.99
CA ASP A 305 12.71 7.24 4.81
C ASP A 305 11.58 6.28 4.40
N THR A 306 11.01 5.56 5.36
CA THR A 306 9.92 4.61 5.11
C THR A 306 8.65 5.30 4.63
N TYR A 307 8.37 6.52 5.09
CA TYR A 307 7.23 7.33 4.61
C TYR A 307 7.45 7.80 3.18
N TYR A 308 8.67 8.18 2.80
CA TYR A 308 8.99 8.56 1.43
C TYR A 308 8.95 7.36 0.47
N THR A 309 9.39 6.19 0.91
CA THR A 309 9.22 4.95 0.14
C THR A 309 7.76 4.64 -0.15
N VAL A 310 6.89 4.70 0.86
CA VAL A 310 5.46 4.37 0.66
C VAL A 310 4.71 5.47 -0.11
N LEU A 311 5.10 6.74 0.01
CA LEU A 311 4.57 7.82 -0.84
C LEU A 311 4.98 7.64 -2.30
N ALA A 312 6.23 7.26 -2.57
CA ALA A 312 6.69 6.97 -3.92
C ALA A 312 5.83 5.90 -4.60
N ASP A 313 5.58 4.79 -3.90
CA ASP A 313 4.70 3.70 -4.38
C ASP A 313 3.25 4.20 -4.60
N LEU A 314 2.71 4.97 -3.63
CA LEU A 314 1.34 5.51 -3.73
C LEU A 314 1.14 6.37 -4.98
N PHE A 315 2.05 7.31 -5.24
CA PHE A 315 1.96 8.21 -6.39
C PHE A 315 2.20 7.46 -7.71
N ALA A 316 3.15 6.51 -7.74
CA ALA A 316 3.38 5.65 -8.90
C ALA A 316 2.13 4.85 -9.28
N LYS A 317 1.41 4.29 -8.30
CA LYS A 317 0.15 3.56 -8.51
C LYS A 317 -0.96 4.42 -9.12
N ALA A 318 -0.95 5.72 -8.85
CA ALA A 318 -1.89 6.67 -9.44
C ALA A 318 -1.40 7.29 -10.77
N GLY A 319 -0.24 6.86 -11.29
CA GLY A 319 0.36 7.40 -12.50
C GLY A 319 0.80 8.85 -12.36
N LYS A 320 1.32 9.24 -11.18
CA LYS A 320 1.72 10.61 -10.83
C LYS A 320 3.17 10.72 -10.39
#